data_AF-A0AAD2HSN1-F1
#
_entry.id   AF-A0AAD2HSN1-F1
#
_cell.length_a   1.000
_cell.length_b   1.000
_cell.length_c   1.000
_cell.angle_alpha   90.00
_cell.angle_beta   90.00
_cell.angle_gamma   90.00
#
_symmetry.space_group_name_H-M   'P 1'
#
loop_
_entity.id
_entity.type
_entity.pdbx_description
1 polymer ?
#
loop_
_entity_poly.entity_id
_entity_poly.type
_entity_poly.pdbx_seq_one_letter_code
_entity_poly.pdbx_strand_id
1 'polypeptide(L)'
;MTDRYSDQEAAPLLRNDDEDAGSESEPSPTFAERVSALAQEPLTPLNQVLLVLALVLLLLCSVFLGLFLGEYTKLQRHVDEPQSTLTVTATSTQTVTATASPPGPTSPPAEAVCLTPACIELSAAIMSSMDQSQDPCEDFFRFTGGGWISAHPLPADKGSVGQFESLGQANKRILQDLLERPGATAAFTSTDDEKLLQKLRGFYDSCLNENLLDDLGTAPLIHFAKTLQSLYRGDSLETTQDGLKKNGLTAALAFLHTRGITSFFAFEIEGDVGVDPNFMVPQFDQADLGLPSKEYYEEESIVEVYQGVVERLLFTLSEEEEKLQALRSSVLVENAPWPSWPWPPWDDEPEEKKPNRSDIAHQMAKKVIAFETKIANASLDGDLYQDPFFVYNRVPLSNLSESLPQVNFNEYFATFTPRNFPENVVVASPKYASDLSEILAATDSEVIESYLIVRAALNLAPNLGMATEAWQAQRTLLETLTGIKKGAVGDRAEYCIGKLEGALGFAAGRYFVNETFGGDSQEKAAKIITDIIESFKESLPNVSWLDEPSAEAAAEKVSLILPYLQNHHSPVRHRLMLSRSRLGTPPIRTP
;
A
#
# COMPACT_ATOMS: atom_id res chain seq x y z
N MET A 1 -32.53 16.77 40.71
CA MET A 1 -33.06 18.04 41.24
C MET A 1 -32.34 19.14 40.48
N THR A 2 -33.08 20.03 39.78
CA THR A 2 -32.59 21.19 38.96
C THR A 2 -31.68 20.84 37.74
N ASP A 3 -32.03 21.19 36.48
CA ASP A 3 -31.88 22.51 35.76
C ASP A 3 -30.39 22.80 35.42
N ARG A 4 -29.88 23.06 34.18
CA ARG A 4 -30.35 23.30 32.76
C ARG A 4 -29.19 22.97 31.76
N TYR A 5 -29.21 23.06 30.41
CA TYR A 5 -30.15 23.38 29.29
C TYR A 5 -29.64 22.69 27.98
N SER A 6 -30.42 22.43 26.92
CA SER A 6 -30.76 23.24 25.70
C SER A 6 -29.60 23.44 24.67
N ASP A 7 -29.77 23.42 23.34
CA ASP A 7 -30.97 23.39 22.46
C ASP A 7 -30.75 22.65 21.10
N GLN A 8 -31.83 22.02 20.58
CA GLN A 8 -32.37 21.98 19.19
C GLN A 8 -31.45 21.67 17.97
N GLU A 9 -31.91 21.13 16.82
CA GLU A 9 -33.26 21.06 16.21
C GLU A 9 -33.79 19.63 15.95
N ALA A 10 -35.04 19.51 15.47
CA ALA A 10 -35.65 18.26 15.00
C ALA A 10 -36.66 18.52 13.86
N ALA A 11 -36.79 17.55 12.94
CA ALA A 11 -37.86 17.48 11.93
C ALA A 11 -38.63 16.15 12.07
N PRO A 12 -39.95 16.11 11.85
CA PRO A 12 -40.80 15.03 12.37
C PRO A 12 -40.90 13.80 11.46
N LEU A 13 -40.95 12.63 12.09
CA LEU A 13 -41.34 11.37 11.44
C LEU A 13 -42.85 11.35 11.13
N LEU A 14 -43.21 10.76 10.00
CA LEU A 14 -44.59 10.46 9.64
C LEU A 14 -45.20 9.45 10.62
N ARG A 15 -46.49 9.60 10.91
CA ARG A 15 -47.30 8.60 11.62
C ARG A 15 -48.65 8.43 10.91
N ASN A 16 -49.05 7.18 10.75
CA ASN A 16 -50.34 6.78 10.19
C ASN A 16 -51.49 7.09 11.18
N ASP A 17 -52.74 6.97 10.75
CA ASP A 17 -53.56 5.79 11.06
C ASP A 17 -54.93 5.85 10.33
N ASP A 18 -55.47 4.67 10.01
CA ASP A 18 -56.88 4.30 9.74
C ASP A 18 -57.64 4.68 8.44
N GLU A 19 -58.75 3.94 8.26
CA GLU A 19 -59.49 3.66 7.03
C GLU A 19 -60.75 4.55 6.85
N ASP A 20 -61.15 4.86 5.60
CA ASP A 20 -62.30 4.23 4.90
C ASP A 20 -62.81 5.12 3.72
N ALA A 21 -63.53 4.52 2.76
CA ALA A 21 -64.27 5.09 1.63
C ALA A 21 -63.49 5.96 0.59
N GLY A 22 -63.63 5.64 -0.70
CA GLY A 22 -62.95 6.37 -1.78
C GLY A 22 -63.87 6.81 -2.94
N SER A 23 -63.33 7.66 -3.82
CA SER A 23 -63.91 7.95 -5.14
C SER A 23 -62.86 8.54 -6.10
N GLU A 24 -62.86 8.04 -7.35
CA GLU A 24 -62.44 8.64 -8.63
C GLU A 24 -61.15 9.50 -8.70
N SER A 25 -60.19 9.06 -9.53
CA SER A 25 -58.90 9.74 -9.77
C SER A 25 -58.89 10.58 -11.05
N GLU A 26 -58.65 11.88 -10.92
CA GLU A 26 -58.25 12.77 -12.05
C GLU A 26 -56.84 12.41 -12.59
N PRO A 27 -56.60 12.49 -13.91
CA PRO A 27 -55.31 12.15 -14.51
C PRO A 27 -54.25 13.25 -14.35
N SER A 28 -53.00 12.84 -14.11
CA SER A 28 -51.86 13.77 -13.97
C SER A 28 -51.49 14.46 -15.31
N PRO A 29 -51.15 15.77 -15.30
CA PRO A 29 -50.83 16.52 -16.52
C PRO A 29 -49.53 16.04 -17.18
N THR A 30 -49.53 16.07 -18.51
CA THR A 30 -48.47 15.54 -19.37
C THR A 30 -47.20 16.41 -19.38
N PHE A 31 -46.10 15.85 -19.89
CA PHE A 31 -44.82 16.58 -19.99
C PHE A 31 -44.93 17.86 -20.85
N ALA A 32 -45.68 17.81 -21.96
CA ALA A 32 -45.87 18.97 -22.84
C ALA A 32 -46.62 20.10 -22.13
N GLU A 33 -47.65 19.77 -21.33
CA GLU A 33 -48.40 20.75 -20.54
C GLU A 33 -47.52 21.39 -19.46
N ARG A 34 -46.69 20.60 -18.76
CA ARG A 34 -45.71 21.11 -17.77
C ARG A 34 -44.69 22.06 -18.39
N VAL A 35 -44.15 21.73 -19.57
CA VAL A 35 -43.23 22.61 -20.32
C VAL A 35 -43.96 23.89 -20.78
N SER A 36 -45.23 23.79 -21.19
CA SER A 36 -46.02 24.97 -21.58
C SER A 36 -46.35 25.90 -20.41
N ALA A 37 -46.51 25.37 -19.20
CA ALA A 37 -46.72 26.15 -17.98
C ALA A 37 -45.43 26.90 -17.58
N LEU A 38 -44.27 26.22 -17.60
CA LEU A 38 -42.96 26.83 -17.36
C LEU A 38 -42.63 27.96 -18.36
N ALA A 39 -43.16 27.88 -19.59
CA ALA A 39 -43.02 28.94 -20.59
C ALA A 39 -43.89 30.19 -20.34
N GLN A 40 -44.79 30.17 -19.35
CA GLN A 40 -45.69 31.28 -19.01
C GLN A 40 -45.33 31.97 -17.68
N GLU A 41 -44.38 31.45 -16.90
CA GLU A 41 -43.93 32.09 -15.68
C GLU A 41 -43.01 33.30 -15.96
N PRO A 42 -43.18 34.43 -15.25
CA PRO A 42 -42.28 35.57 -15.37
C PRO A 42 -40.90 35.23 -14.78
N LEU A 43 -39.87 35.20 -15.64
CA LEU A 43 -38.49 34.87 -15.28
C LEU A 43 -37.99 35.69 -14.07
N THR A 44 -37.65 35.00 -12.99
CA THR A 44 -36.95 35.58 -11.83
C THR A 44 -35.55 36.07 -12.26
N PRO A 45 -34.96 37.05 -11.56
CA PRO A 45 -33.59 37.51 -11.87
C PRO A 45 -32.55 36.39 -11.76
N LEU A 46 -32.76 35.39 -10.89
CA LEU A 46 -31.90 34.21 -10.81
C LEU A 46 -31.99 33.35 -12.09
N ASN A 47 -33.20 33.13 -12.60
CA ASN A 47 -33.40 32.37 -13.84
C ASN A 47 -32.82 33.11 -15.06
N GLN A 48 -32.85 34.44 -15.07
CA GLN A 48 -32.18 35.24 -16.11
C GLN A 48 -30.64 35.07 -16.06
N VAL A 49 -30.03 35.11 -14.87
CA VAL A 49 -28.58 34.87 -14.72
C VAL A 49 -28.19 33.46 -15.14
N LEU A 50 -28.96 32.44 -14.74
CA LEU A 50 -28.73 31.05 -15.13
C LEU A 50 -28.87 30.84 -16.65
N LEU A 51 -29.86 31.47 -17.29
CA LEU A 51 -30.06 31.36 -18.74
C LEU A 51 -28.94 32.06 -19.52
N VAL A 52 -28.45 33.22 -19.06
CA VAL A 52 -27.27 33.88 -19.63
C VAL A 52 -26.02 33.00 -19.46
N LEU A 53 -25.82 32.41 -18.29
CA LEU A 53 -24.67 31.53 -18.03
C LEU A 53 -24.70 30.25 -18.89
N ALA A 54 -25.87 29.64 -19.08
CA ALA A 54 -26.06 28.51 -19.98
C ALA A 54 -25.79 28.87 -21.46
N LEU A 55 -26.21 30.05 -21.91
CA LEU A 55 -25.89 30.55 -23.26
C LEU A 55 -24.39 30.79 -23.45
N VAL A 56 -23.70 31.35 -22.45
CA VAL A 56 -22.24 31.53 -22.48
C VAL A 56 -21.51 30.19 -22.56
N LEU A 57 -21.93 29.18 -21.78
CA LEU A 57 -21.36 27.83 -21.81
C LEU A 57 -21.55 27.16 -23.18
N LEU A 58 -22.76 27.22 -23.76
CA LEU A 58 -23.03 26.69 -25.11
C LEU A 58 -22.17 27.39 -26.19
N LEU A 59 -21.98 28.71 -26.08
CA LEU A 59 -21.15 29.47 -27.02
C LEU A 59 -19.68 29.07 -26.89
N LEU A 60 -19.15 28.92 -25.66
CA LEU A 60 -17.81 28.40 -25.41
C LEU A 60 -17.62 26.99 -26.00
N CYS A 61 -18.56 26.06 -25.76
CA CYS A 61 -18.52 24.71 -26.35
C CYS A 61 -18.48 24.76 -27.88
N SER A 62 -19.26 25.64 -28.52
CA SER A 62 -19.24 25.80 -29.99
C SER A 62 -17.90 26.31 -30.53
N VAL A 63 -17.22 27.20 -29.78
CA VAL A 63 -15.88 27.69 -30.12
C VAL A 63 -14.83 26.59 -29.97
N PHE A 64 -14.89 25.80 -28.88
CA PHE A 64 -13.98 24.66 -28.69
C PHE A 64 -14.13 23.60 -29.78
N LEU A 65 -15.36 23.22 -30.17
CA LEU A 65 -15.59 22.31 -31.31
C LEU A 65 -15.04 22.89 -32.62
N GLY A 66 -15.27 24.19 -32.88
CA GLY A 66 -14.77 24.87 -34.07
C GLY A 66 -13.24 24.88 -34.17
N LEU A 67 -12.54 25.11 -33.04
CA LEU A 67 -11.08 25.05 -32.97
C LEU A 67 -10.56 23.62 -33.20
N PHE A 68 -11.17 22.61 -32.57
CA PHE A 68 -10.74 21.21 -32.68
C PHE A 68 -10.88 20.67 -34.11
N LEU A 69 -11.97 21.01 -34.81
CA LEU A 69 -12.18 20.68 -36.22
C LEU A 69 -11.19 21.40 -37.16
N GLY A 70 -10.76 22.61 -36.79
CA GLY A 70 -9.73 23.37 -37.50
C GLY A 70 -8.35 22.68 -37.46
N GLU A 71 -7.95 22.15 -36.31
CA GLU A 71 -6.66 21.47 -36.15
C GLU A 71 -6.68 20.06 -36.80
N TYR A 72 -7.79 19.33 -36.70
CA TYR A 72 -7.95 18.03 -37.36
C TYR A 72 -7.82 18.11 -38.89
N THR A 73 -8.46 19.10 -39.52
CA THR A 73 -8.40 19.30 -40.99
C THR A 73 -7.05 19.86 -41.48
N LYS A 74 -6.17 20.26 -40.57
CA LYS A 74 -4.79 20.69 -40.85
C LYS A 74 -3.82 19.51 -40.85
N LEU A 75 -4.02 18.52 -39.96
CA LEU A 75 -3.25 17.27 -39.94
C LEU A 75 -3.43 16.46 -41.24
N GLN A 76 -4.65 16.34 -41.75
CA GLN A 76 -4.93 15.60 -43.00
C GLN A 76 -4.33 16.22 -44.28
N ARG A 77 -3.83 17.46 -44.24
CA ARG A 77 -3.26 18.16 -45.42
C ARG A 77 -1.76 17.94 -45.64
N HIS A 78 -1.10 17.13 -44.81
CA HIS A 78 0.35 16.89 -44.87
C HIS A 78 0.74 15.55 -45.56
N VAL A 79 -0.14 14.97 -46.39
CA VAL A 79 -0.01 13.59 -46.90
C VAL A 79 0.36 13.47 -48.39
N ASP A 80 0.16 14.51 -49.20
CA ASP A 80 0.64 14.64 -50.59
C ASP A 80 1.91 15.52 -50.63
N GLU A 81 2.92 15.41 -51.49
CA GLU A 81 3.41 14.42 -52.50
C GLU A 81 4.94 14.80 -52.70
N PRO A 82 5.81 14.08 -53.46
CA PRO A 82 5.48 13.02 -54.41
C PRO A 82 6.36 11.75 -54.46
N GLN A 83 5.76 10.72 -55.09
CA GLN A 83 6.38 9.65 -55.90
C GLN A 83 7.59 8.84 -55.40
N SER A 84 7.37 7.53 -55.30
CA SER A 84 8.30 6.51 -55.79
C SER A 84 7.54 5.44 -56.56
N THR A 85 8.04 5.01 -57.71
CA THR A 85 7.31 4.17 -58.66
C THR A 85 7.25 2.71 -58.25
N LEU A 86 6.03 2.16 -58.10
CA LEU A 86 5.79 0.73 -58.04
C LEU A 86 4.83 0.29 -59.16
N THR A 87 5.18 -0.79 -59.84
CA THR A 87 4.44 -1.32 -61.00
C THR A 87 3.17 -2.05 -60.55
N VAL A 88 2.01 -1.43 -60.73
CA VAL A 88 0.72 -2.06 -60.40
C VAL A 88 0.34 -3.10 -61.45
N THR A 89 0.50 -4.38 -61.12
CA THR A 89 -0.10 -5.49 -61.88
C THR A 89 -1.61 -5.47 -61.67
N ALA A 90 -2.37 -5.10 -62.70
CA ALA A 90 -3.82 -5.00 -62.65
C ALA A 90 -4.51 -6.38 -62.67
N THR A 91 -4.56 -7.05 -61.52
CA THR A 91 -5.34 -8.28 -61.33
C THR A 91 -6.84 -7.96 -61.35
N SER A 92 -7.47 -8.17 -62.51
CA SER A 92 -8.91 -7.98 -62.71
C SER A 92 -9.72 -9.11 -62.05
N THR A 93 -9.85 -9.09 -60.73
CA THR A 93 -10.73 -10.00 -59.98
C THR A 93 -12.19 -9.77 -60.38
N GLN A 94 -12.80 -10.72 -61.09
CA GLN A 94 -14.24 -10.70 -61.35
C GLN A 94 -14.99 -11.08 -60.08
N THR A 95 -15.66 -10.12 -59.45
CA THR A 95 -16.57 -10.38 -58.32
C THR A 95 -17.81 -11.11 -58.82
N VAL A 96 -17.77 -12.44 -58.84
CA VAL A 96 -18.98 -13.25 -58.95
C VAL A 96 -19.73 -13.10 -57.62
N THR A 97 -20.77 -12.26 -57.61
CA THR A 97 -21.70 -12.16 -56.49
C THR A 97 -22.55 -13.42 -56.42
N ALA A 98 -21.94 -14.51 -55.93
CA ALA A 98 -22.69 -15.62 -55.38
C ALA A 98 -23.38 -15.10 -54.11
N THR A 99 -24.70 -14.88 -54.19
CA THR A 99 -25.54 -14.68 -53.01
C THR A 99 -25.65 -16.00 -52.25
N ALA A 100 -24.57 -16.39 -51.59
CA ALA A 100 -24.68 -17.21 -50.40
C ALA A 100 -25.65 -16.47 -49.47
N SER A 101 -26.73 -17.15 -49.06
CA SER A 101 -27.51 -16.66 -47.94
C SER A 101 -26.57 -16.49 -46.74
N PRO A 102 -26.82 -15.54 -45.82
CA PRO A 102 -26.16 -15.61 -44.52
C PRO A 102 -26.37 -17.03 -43.97
N PRO A 103 -25.35 -17.66 -43.34
CA PRO A 103 -25.53 -18.97 -42.77
C PRO A 103 -26.73 -18.91 -41.82
N GLY A 104 -27.82 -19.59 -42.20
CA GLY A 104 -28.98 -19.72 -41.32
C GLY A 104 -28.50 -20.28 -39.99
N PRO A 105 -29.05 -19.81 -38.85
CA PRO A 105 -28.45 -20.01 -37.54
C PRO A 105 -28.05 -21.47 -37.39
N THR A 106 -26.74 -21.71 -37.27
CA THR A 106 -26.20 -23.05 -37.05
C THR A 106 -26.95 -23.60 -35.86
N SER A 107 -27.78 -24.63 -36.08
CA SER A 107 -28.58 -25.27 -35.04
C SER A 107 -27.66 -25.46 -33.84
N PRO A 108 -27.93 -24.82 -32.68
CA PRO A 108 -26.96 -24.73 -31.61
C PRO A 108 -26.50 -26.15 -31.31
N PRO A 109 -25.17 -26.41 -31.27
CA PRO A 109 -24.67 -27.75 -31.02
C PRO A 109 -25.32 -28.20 -29.72
N ALA A 110 -26.03 -29.33 -29.78
CA ALA A 110 -26.81 -29.84 -28.65
C ALA A 110 -25.89 -30.50 -27.61
N GLU A 111 -24.85 -29.76 -27.20
CA GLU A 111 -24.14 -29.97 -25.95
C GLU A 111 -25.19 -29.95 -24.85
N ALA A 112 -25.27 -31.04 -24.09
CA ALA A 112 -26.23 -31.15 -23.01
C ALA A 112 -25.87 -30.09 -21.96
N VAL A 113 -26.78 -29.14 -21.75
CA VAL A 113 -26.62 -28.06 -20.75
C VAL A 113 -26.18 -28.68 -19.42
N CYS A 114 -25.09 -28.17 -18.85
CA CYS A 114 -24.53 -28.72 -17.63
C CYS A 114 -25.45 -28.42 -16.44
N LEU A 115 -26.27 -29.40 -16.05
CA LEU A 115 -27.19 -29.32 -14.91
C LEU A 115 -26.58 -29.89 -13.61
N THR A 116 -25.26 -29.86 -13.47
CA THR A 116 -24.62 -30.15 -12.17
C THR A 116 -24.77 -28.94 -11.24
N PRO A 117 -24.80 -29.12 -9.90
CA PRO A 117 -24.91 -27.99 -8.96
C PRO A 117 -23.85 -26.92 -9.20
N ALA A 118 -22.58 -27.30 -9.36
CA ALA A 118 -21.48 -26.39 -9.64
C ALA A 118 -21.65 -25.58 -10.94
N CYS A 119 -22.21 -26.17 -12.00
CA CYS A 119 -22.51 -25.45 -13.24
C CYS A 119 -23.67 -24.45 -13.06
N ILE A 120 -24.68 -24.80 -12.26
CA ILE A 120 -25.82 -23.92 -11.94
C ILE A 120 -25.36 -22.74 -11.06
N GLU A 121 -24.56 -23.01 -10.02
CA GLU A 121 -23.98 -22.01 -9.13
C GLU A 121 -23.04 -21.05 -9.88
N LEU A 122 -22.14 -21.58 -10.71
CA LEU A 122 -21.22 -20.76 -11.52
C LEU A 122 -21.96 -19.90 -12.55
N SER A 123 -22.92 -20.47 -13.28
CA SER A 123 -23.70 -19.70 -14.27
C SER A 123 -24.57 -18.63 -13.61
N ALA A 124 -25.16 -18.91 -12.44
CA ALA A 124 -25.88 -17.89 -11.66
C ALA A 124 -24.95 -16.75 -11.19
N ALA A 125 -23.74 -17.06 -10.69
CA ALA A 125 -22.76 -16.07 -10.24
C ALA A 125 -22.23 -15.19 -11.38
N ILE A 126 -22.02 -15.77 -12.58
CA ILE A 126 -21.69 -15.02 -13.79
C ILE A 126 -22.86 -14.11 -14.17
N MET A 127 -24.08 -14.64 -14.27
CA MET A 127 -25.27 -13.86 -14.65
C MET A 127 -25.62 -12.73 -13.67
N SER A 128 -25.33 -12.87 -12.36
CA SER A 128 -25.50 -11.79 -11.39
C SER A 128 -24.41 -10.73 -11.44
N SER A 129 -23.26 -11.03 -12.05
CA SER A 129 -22.14 -10.09 -12.19
C SER A 129 -22.25 -9.20 -13.44
N MET A 130 -22.88 -9.73 -14.50
CA MET A 130 -23.03 -9.06 -15.78
C MET A 130 -24.04 -7.91 -15.77
N ASP A 131 -23.85 -6.94 -16.66
CA ASP A 131 -24.88 -5.97 -17.07
C ASP A 131 -25.15 -6.12 -18.57
N GLN A 132 -26.26 -6.79 -18.90
CA GLN A 132 -26.67 -7.05 -20.28
C GLN A 132 -27.29 -5.83 -20.99
N SER A 133 -27.34 -4.65 -20.35
CA SER A 133 -27.71 -3.40 -21.03
C SER A 133 -26.54 -2.74 -21.78
N GLN A 134 -25.31 -3.19 -21.51
CA GLN A 134 -24.09 -2.72 -22.16
C GLN A 134 -23.78 -3.52 -23.42
N ASP A 135 -23.16 -2.88 -24.42
CA ASP A 135 -22.61 -3.61 -25.57
C ASP A 135 -21.21 -4.17 -25.21
N PRO A 136 -20.99 -5.49 -25.25
CA PRO A 136 -19.68 -6.10 -24.99
C PRO A 136 -18.57 -5.65 -25.96
N CYS A 137 -18.91 -5.09 -27.12
CA CYS A 137 -17.95 -4.53 -28.07
C CYS A 137 -17.55 -3.08 -27.75
N GLU A 138 -18.31 -2.36 -26.93
CA GLU A 138 -18.02 -0.97 -26.51
C GLU A 138 -17.39 -0.93 -25.10
N ASP A 139 -17.98 -1.63 -24.12
CA ASP A 139 -17.41 -1.74 -22.76
C ASP A 139 -17.61 -3.16 -22.18
N PHE A 140 -16.65 -4.04 -22.48
CA PHE A 140 -16.64 -5.41 -21.97
C PHE A 140 -16.50 -5.50 -20.44
N PHE A 141 -15.91 -4.49 -19.78
CA PHE A 141 -15.76 -4.47 -18.32
C PHE A 141 -17.11 -4.17 -17.64
N ARG A 142 -17.87 -3.19 -18.15
CA ARG A 142 -19.24 -2.95 -17.68
C ARG A 142 -20.18 -4.09 -18.06
N PHE A 143 -20.05 -4.67 -19.25
CA PHE A 143 -20.84 -5.84 -19.62
C PHE A 143 -20.62 -7.05 -18.70
N THR A 144 -19.37 -7.34 -18.30
CA THR A 144 -19.05 -8.52 -17.47
C THR A 144 -19.16 -8.29 -15.97
N GLY A 145 -18.91 -7.06 -15.48
CA GLY A 145 -18.86 -6.73 -14.05
C GLY A 145 -19.82 -5.64 -13.58
N GLY A 146 -20.62 -5.02 -14.45
CA GLY A 146 -21.51 -3.90 -14.11
C GLY A 146 -22.58 -4.24 -13.07
N GLY A 147 -23.14 -5.45 -13.14
CA GLY A 147 -24.06 -5.98 -12.12
C GLY A 147 -23.35 -6.18 -10.77
N TRP A 148 -22.12 -6.71 -10.79
CA TRP A 148 -21.32 -6.89 -9.58
C TRP A 148 -20.99 -5.55 -8.91
N ILE A 149 -20.50 -4.57 -9.68
CA ILE A 149 -20.18 -3.21 -9.19
C ILE A 149 -21.43 -2.54 -8.59
N SER A 150 -22.60 -2.72 -9.21
CA SER A 150 -23.87 -2.16 -8.72
C SER A 150 -24.35 -2.82 -7.42
N ALA A 151 -24.00 -4.09 -7.20
CA ALA A 151 -24.35 -4.85 -6.00
C ALA A 151 -23.34 -4.68 -4.83
N HIS A 152 -22.12 -4.20 -5.10
CA HIS A 152 -21.03 -4.09 -4.13
C HIS A 152 -20.54 -2.63 -3.97
N PRO A 153 -21.36 -1.74 -3.39
CA PRO A 153 -20.93 -0.37 -3.09
C PRO A 153 -19.78 -0.36 -2.07
N LEU A 154 -18.85 0.59 -2.22
CA LEU A 154 -17.67 0.70 -1.36
C LEU A 154 -18.07 0.90 0.13
N PRO A 155 -17.70 -0.02 1.04
CA PRO A 155 -17.96 0.12 2.46
C PRO A 155 -17.17 1.29 3.06
N ALA A 156 -17.75 1.95 4.06
CA ALA A 156 -17.21 3.18 4.62
C ALA A 156 -15.80 3.05 5.23
N ASP A 157 -15.38 1.84 5.61
CA ASP A 157 -14.07 1.53 6.20
C ASP A 157 -13.01 1.06 5.19
N LYS A 158 -13.34 0.93 3.90
CA LYS A 158 -12.43 0.43 2.84
C LYS A 158 -12.12 1.50 1.80
N GLY A 159 -10.90 1.46 1.24
CA GLY A 159 -10.49 2.30 0.10
C GLY A 159 -10.77 1.66 -1.27
N SER A 160 -10.79 0.33 -1.33
CA SER A 160 -11.17 -0.46 -2.51
C SER A 160 -12.08 -1.62 -2.13
N VAL A 161 -12.90 -2.07 -3.09
CA VAL A 161 -13.62 -3.35 -3.04
C VAL A 161 -13.61 -3.96 -4.44
N GLY A 162 -13.14 -5.20 -4.51
CA GLY A 162 -13.05 -6.03 -5.71
C GLY A 162 -13.17 -7.52 -5.35
N GLN A 163 -13.02 -8.38 -6.36
CA GLN A 163 -13.08 -9.83 -6.17
C GLN A 163 -11.93 -10.35 -5.29
N PHE A 164 -10.73 -9.75 -5.41
CA PHE A 164 -9.55 -10.14 -4.62
C PHE A 164 -9.72 -9.77 -3.14
N GLU A 165 -10.22 -8.57 -2.83
CA GLU A 165 -10.53 -8.14 -1.47
C GLU A 165 -11.66 -8.97 -0.87
N SER A 166 -12.67 -9.32 -1.66
CA SER A 166 -13.78 -10.19 -1.22
C SER A 166 -13.31 -11.61 -0.87
N LEU A 167 -12.44 -12.19 -1.71
CA LEU A 167 -11.78 -13.48 -1.44
C LEU A 167 -10.84 -13.39 -0.23
N GLY A 168 -10.07 -12.30 -0.11
CA GLY A 168 -9.22 -12.03 1.05
C GLY A 168 -10.02 -11.99 2.36
N GLN A 169 -11.12 -11.25 2.40
CA GLN A 169 -12.02 -11.22 3.55
C GLN A 169 -12.63 -12.60 3.88
N ALA A 170 -12.98 -13.40 2.86
CA ALA A 170 -13.45 -14.77 3.07
C ALA A 170 -12.35 -15.65 3.70
N ASN A 171 -11.11 -15.57 3.20
CA ASN A 171 -9.98 -16.30 3.75
C ASN A 171 -9.66 -15.89 5.19
N LYS A 172 -9.71 -14.58 5.50
CA LYS A 172 -9.52 -14.07 6.87
C LYS A 172 -10.57 -14.61 7.84
N ARG A 173 -11.84 -14.74 7.43
CA ARG A 173 -12.92 -15.33 8.25
C ARG A 173 -12.65 -16.81 8.56
N ILE A 174 -12.06 -17.56 7.64
CA ILE A 174 -11.64 -18.95 7.87
C ILE A 174 -10.50 -19.01 8.89
N LEU A 175 -9.51 -18.12 8.79
CA LEU A 175 -8.44 -17.99 9.80
C LEU A 175 -8.99 -17.58 11.18
N GLN A 176 -9.94 -16.66 11.23
CA GLN A 176 -10.60 -16.22 12.45
C GLN A 176 -11.32 -17.38 13.17
N ASP A 177 -12.22 -18.08 12.47
CA ASP A 177 -12.92 -19.25 13.00
C ASP A 177 -11.90 -20.30 13.48
N LEU A 178 -10.86 -20.60 12.72
CA LEU A 178 -9.80 -21.54 13.13
C LEU A 178 -9.12 -21.13 14.46
N LEU A 179 -8.83 -19.84 14.64
CA LEU A 179 -8.22 -19.32 15.87
C LEU A 179 -9.21 -19.31 17.05
N GLU A 180 -10.48 -18.95 16.84
CA GLU A 180 -11.47 -18.83 17.91
C GLU A 180 -12.09 -20.20 18.32
N ARG A 181 -12.21 -21.14 17.38
CA ARG A 181 -12.93 -22.43 17.53
C ARG A 181 -12.20 -23.40 18.48
N PRO A 182 -12.83 -23.83 19.59
CA PRO A 182 -12.29 -24.89 20.44
C PRO A 182 -12.14 -26.21 19.67
N GLY A 183 -11.00 -26.89 19.83
CA GLY A 183 -10.76 -28.19 19.20
C GLY A 183 -10.56 -28.19 17.67
N ALA A 184 -10.42 -27.01 17.02
CA ALA A 184 -10.19 -26.89 15.58
C ALA A 184 -9.05 -27.78 15.03
N THR A 185 -8.05 -28.09 15.86
CA THR A 185 -6.87 -28.86 15.47
C THR A 185 -6.93 -30.35 15.81
N ALA A 186 -8.13 -30.96 15.82
CA ALA A 186 -8.28 -32.41 16.05
C ALA A 186 -7.49 -33.31 15.07
N ALA A 187 -7.11 -32.78 13.90
CA ALA A 187 -6.24 -33.45 12.92
C ALA A 187 -4.73 -33.35 13.23
N PHE A 188 -4.31 -32.40 14.08
CA PHE A 188 -2.89 -32.12 14.37
C PHE A 188 -2.50 -32.74 15.71
N THR A 189 -1.78 -33.87 15.66
CA THR A 189 -1.40 -34.65 16.86
C THR A 189 0.03 -34.38 17.35
N SER A 190 0.72 -33.35 16.83
CA SER A 190 2.10 -33.04 17.23
C SER A 190 2.15 -31.93 18.27
N THR A 191 3.07 -32.05 19.24
CA THR A 191 3.23 -31.03 20.29
C THR A 191 3.79 -29.71 19.78
N ASP A 192 4.37 -29.67 18.57
CA ASP A 192 4.86 -28.43 17.96
C ASP A 192 3.74 -27.70 17.21
N ASP A 193 2.76 -28.42 16.65
CA ASP A 193 1.53 -27.82 16.12
C ASP A 193 0.70 -27.19 17.23
N GLU A 194 0.61 -27.83 18.40
CA GLU A 194 -0.08 -27.28 19.58
C GLU A 194 0.57 -25.96 20.05
N LYS A 195 1.90 -25.94 20.21
CA LYS A 195 2.67 -24.74 20.56
C LYS A 195 2.56 -23.63 19.51
N LEU A 196 2.53 -23.99 18.22
CA LEU A 196 2.44 -23.02 17.13
C LEU A 196 1.06 -22.38 17.09
N LEU A 197 -0.02 -23.17 17.22
CA LEU A 197 -1.38 -22.65 17.37
C LEU A 197 -1.52 -21.77 18.62
N GLN A 198 -0.92 -22.17 19.75
CA GLN A 198 -0.95 -21.36 20.98
C GLN A 198 -0.28 -19.99 20.78
N LYS A 199 0.81 -19.91 19.99
CA LYS A 199 1.44 -18.63 19.62
C LYS A 199 0.58 -17.79 18.69
N LEU A 200 -0.06 -18.40 17.68
CA LEU A 200 -0.96 -17.71 16.76
C LEU A 200 -2.16 -17.12 17.51
N ARG A 201 -2.79 -17.91 18.39
CA ARG A 201 -3.86 -17.45 19.29
C ARG A 201 -3.38 -16.33 20.20
N GLY A 202 -2.29 -16.53 20.94
CA GLY A 202 -1.75 -15.49 21.83
C GLY A 202 -1.39 -14.18 21.12
N PHE A 203 -0.97 -14.22 19.85
CA PHE A 203 -0.77 -13.03 19.03
C PHE A 203 -2.10 -12.34 18.70
N TYR A 204 -3.07 -13.11 18.19
CA TYR A 204 -4.42 -12.61 17.85
C TYR A 204 -5.15 -12.02 19.07
N ASP A 205 -5.19 -12.76 20.18
CA ASP A 205 -5.79 -12.36 21.45
C ASP A 205 -5.15 -11.06 22.01
N SER A 206 -3.82 -10.90 21.84
CA SER A 206 -3.11 -9.68 22.25
C SER A 206 -3.47 -8.45 21.42
N CYS A 207 -3.85 -8.65 20.16
CA CYS A 207 -4.30 -7.59 19.27
C CYS A 207 -5.79 -7.24 19.47
N LEU A 208 -6.63 -8.23 19.82
CA LEU A 208 -8.06 -8.05 20.11
C LEU A 208 -8.33 -7.31 21.43
N ASN A 209 -7.41 -7.31 22.39
CA ASN A 209 -7.64 -6.75 23.72
C ASN A 209 -7.52 -5.22 23.76
N GLU A 210 -8.48 -4.53 23.15
CA GLU A 210 -8.49 -3.06 23.02
C GLU A 210 -8.46 -2.34 24.38
N ASN A 211 -9.15 -2.87 25.40
CA ASN A 211 -9.10 -2.31 26.77
C ASN A 211 -7.66 -2.19 27.30
N LEU A 212 -6.83 -3.23 27.10
CA LEU A 212 -5.43 -3.22 27.52
C LEU A 212 -4.57 -2.23 26.70
N LEU A 213 -4.92 -2.02 25.43
CA LEU A 213 -4.22 -1.07 24.57
C LEU A 213 -4.57 0.38 24.90
N ASP A 214 -5.80 0.66 25.30
CA ASP A 214 -6.22 1.97 25.81
C ASP A 214 -5.69 2.22 27.24
N ASP A 215 -5.67 1.20 28.12
CA ASP A 215 -5.03 1.26 29.47
C ASP A 215 -3.52 1.56 29.40
N LEU A 216 -2.82 1.02 28.39
CA LEU A 216 -1.39 1.29 28.14
C LEU A 216 -1.16 2.64 27.45
N GLY A 217 -2.15 3.14 26.71
CA GLY A 217 -2.10 4.41 25.99
C GLY A 217 -0.87 4.56 25.09
N THR A 218 -0.24 5.73 25.16
CA THR A 218 0.96 6.06 24.36
C THR A 218 2.27 5.58 24.99
N ALA A 219 2.25 5.04 26.22
CA ALA A 219 3.45 4.70 26.99
C ALA A 219 4.47 3.78 26.25
N PRO A 220 4.05 2.75 25.48
CA PRO A 220 4.98 1.93 24.71
C PRO A 220 5.74 2.71 23.64
N LEU A 221 5.07 3.66 22.97
CA LEU A 221 5.68 4.49 21.92
C LEU A 221 6.67 5.50 22.51
N ILE A 222 6.37 6.08 23.67
CA ILE A 222 7.28 7.01 24.37
C ILE A 222 8.53 6.28 24.85
N HIS A 223 8.39 5.05 25.37
CA HIS A 223 9.54 4.22 25.73
C HIS A 223 10.42 3.92 24.51
N PHE A 224 9.80 3.63 23.35
CA PHE A 224 10.51 3.44 22.10
C PHE A 224 11.26 4.71 21.67
N ALA A 225 10.57 5.85 21.62
CA ALA A 225 11.16 7.14 21.22
C ALA A 225 12.35 7.52 22.11
N LYS A 226 12.22 7.41 23.44
CA LYS A 226 13.32 7.72 24.37
C LYS A 226 14.50 6.76 24.23
N THR A 227 14.26 5.49 23.87
CA THR A 227 15.34 4.54 23.56
C THR A 227 16.07 4.97 22.28
N LEU A 228 15.34 5.34 21.23
CA LEU A 228 15.88 5.83 19.97
C LEU A 228 16.70 7.12 20.14
N GLN A 229 16.20 8.07 20.94
CA GLN A 229 16.89 9.31 21.28
C GLN A 229 18.20 9.06 22.04
N SER A 230 18.17 8.21 23.07
CA SER A 230 19.37 7.84 23.84
C SER A 230 20.46 7.22 22.95
N LEU A 231 20.07 6.35 22.01
CA LEU A 231 20.99 5.78 21.01
C LEU A 231 21.51 6.83 20.02
N TYR A 232 20.64 7.71 19.51
CA TYR A 232 21.01 8.76 18.55
C TYR A 232 21.95 9.81 19.15
N ARG A 233 21.71 10.23 20.40
CA ARG A 233 22.54 11.18 21.16
C ARG A 233 23.83 10.56 21.67
N GLY A 234 23.87 9.23 21.80
CA GLY A 234 25.04 8.47 22.27
C GLY A 234 25.15 8.38 23.79
N ASP A 235 24.04 8.44 24.52
CA ASP A 235 23.95 8.40 25.99
C ASP A 235 24.24 7.00 26.59
N SER A 236 25.13 6.22 25.96
CA SER A 236 25.55 4.90 26.45
C SER A 236 26.36 5.03 27.74
N LEU A 237 26.04 4.19 28.73
CA LEU A 237 26.51 4.31 30.11
C LEU A 237 27.99 3.99 30.37
N GLU A 238 28.79 3.72 29.33
CA GLU A 238 30.23 3.47 29.44
C GLU A 238 31.05 4.43 28.57
N THR A 239 31.66 5.43 29.21
CA THR A 239 32.59 6.37 28.57
C THR A 239 33.94 5.70 28.32
N THR A 240 34.11 5.06 27.17
CA THR A 240 35.43 4.59 26.70
C THR A 240 36.29 5.78 26.24
N GLN A 241 37.53 5.83 26.72
CA GLN A 241 38.47 6.90 26.39
C GLN A 241 39.17 6.63 25.06
N ASP A 242 38.51 6.96 23.94
CA ASP A 242 39.24 7.23 22.69
C ASP A 242 38.55 8.28 21.81
N GLY A 243 39.32 8.93 20.94
CA GLY A 243 39.00 10.24 20.34
C GLY A 243 37.93 10.30 19.25
N LEU A 244 36.94 9.40 19.24
CA LEU A 244 35.94 9.26 18.18
C LEU A 244 34.51 9.53 18.67
N LYS A 245 34.08 10.80 18.65
CA LYS A 245 32.64 11.15 18.68
C LYS A 245 31.99 10.89 17.32
N LYS A 246 31.74 9.60 17.05
CA LYS A 246 31.07 8.99 15.91
C LYS A 246 30.46 7.65 16.38
N ASN A 247 29.28 7.19 16.00
CA ASN A 247 28.18 7.77 15.22
C ASN A 247 26.85 7.30 15.85
N GLY A 248 26.16 8.12 16.65
CA GLY A 248 24.87 7.72 17.27
C GLY A 248 23.77 7.41 16.23
N LEU A 249 23.84 8.04 15.06
CA LEU A 249 23.02 7.71 13.88
C LEU A 249 23.12 6.22 13.49
N THR A 250 24.31 5.61 13.51
CA THR A 250 24.48 4.18 13.18
C THR A 250 23.66 3.31 14.14
N ALA A 251 23.73 3.59 15.44
CA ALA A 251 23.03 2.84 16.48
C ALA A 251 21.51 3.03 16.41
N ALA A 252 21.05 4.26 16.14
CA ALA A 252 19.64 4.57 15.95
C ALA A 252 19.06 3.85 14.72
N LEU A 253 19.75 3.88 13.57
CA LEU A 253 19.31 3.17 12.36
C LEU A 253 19.32 1.66 12.54
N ALA A 254 20.38 1.08 13.12
CA ALA A 254 20.42 -0.35 13.41
C ALA A 254 19.29 -0.77 14.37
N PHE A 255 18.91 0.06 15.34
CA PHE A 255 17.78 -0.19 16.25
C PHE A 255 16.41 -0.14 15.55
N LEU A 256 16.21 0.77 14.58
CA LEU A 256 15.00 0.81 13.76
C LEU A 256 14.92 -0.36 12.78
N HIS A 257 16.01 -0.62 12.05
CA HIS A 257 16.05 -1.60 10.98
C HIS A 257 15.99 -3.04 11.51
N THR A 258 16.55 -3.33 12.70
CA THR A 258 16.33 -4.61 13.42
C THR A 258 14.87 -4.84 13.86
N ARG A 259 13.97 -3.89 13.64
CA ARG A 259 12.54 -3.95 13.98
C ARG A 259 11.63 -3.71 12.77
N GLY A 260 12.20 -3.74 11.55
CA GLY A 260 11.45 -3.56 10.31
C GLY A 260 10.99 -2.12 10.04
N ILE A 261 11.57 -1.12 10.71
CA ILE A 261 11.27 0.29 10.47
C ILE A 261 12.42 0.85 9.60
N THR A 262 12.16 1.10 8.32
CA THR A 262 13.13 1.65 7.36
C THR A 262 13.32 3.15 7.57
N SER A 263 14.56 3.64 7.42
CA SER A 263 14.89 5.07 7.49
C SER A 263 16.20 5.35 6.75
N PHE A 264 16.18 6.35 5.85
CA PHE A 264 17.27 6.75 4.95
C PHE A 264 17.73 5.71 3.93
N PHE A 265 17.79 4.42 4.25
CA PHE A 265 18.03 3.35 3.29
C PHE A 265 17.37 2.04 3.74
N ALA A 266 17.15 1.13 2.79
CA ALA A 266 16.81 -0.26 3.04
C ALA A 266 18.04 -1.16 2.83
N PHE A 267 18.00 -2.35 3.41
CA PHE A 267 18.91 -3.45 3.08
C PHE A 267 18.12 -4.74 2.95
N GLU A 268 18.05 -5.28 1.74
CA GLU A 268 17.49 -6.61 1.47
C GLU A 268 18.60 -7.62 1.15
N ILE A 269 18.31 -8.91 1.31
CA ILE A 269 19.28 -10.00 1.08
C ILE A 269 18.73 -10.91 -0.01
N GLU A 270 19.22 -10.74 -1.24
CA GLU A 270 18.76 -11.45 -2.44
C GLU A 270 19.89 -12.24 -3.10
N GLY A 271 19.57 -13.03 -4.14
CA GLY A 271 20.59 -13.63 -5.00
C GLY A 271 21.33 -12.60 -5.87
N ASP A 272 22.62 -12.80 -6.11
CA ASP A 272 23.45 -11.92 -6.96
C ASP A 272 23.11 -12.14 -8.45
N VAL A 273 22.00 -11.52 -8.90
CA VAL A 273 21.38 -11.74 -10.23
C VAL A 273 22.32 -11.55 -11.43
N GLY A 274 23.38 -10.74 -11.30
CA GLY A 274 24.36 -10.51 -12.36
C GLY A 274 25.60 -11.41 -12.30
N VAL A 275 25.79 -12.24 -11.27
CA VAL A 275 26.97 -13.12 -11.11
C VAL A 275 26.57 -14.57 -10.77
N ASP A 276 25.84 -14.78 -9.68
CA ASP A 276 25.31 -16.09 -9.28
C ASP A 276 24.07 -15.91 -8.39
N PRO A 277 22.84 -16.16 -8.88
CA PRO A 277 21.63 -16.03 -8.08
C PRO A 277 21.52 -17.06 -6.93
N ASN A 278 22.43 -18.03 -6.84
CA ASN A 278 22.53 -18.93 -5.67
C ASN A 278 23.35 -18.31 -4.52
N PHE A 279 24.13 -17.26 -4.79
CA PHE A 279 24.93 -16.55 -3.78
C PHE A 279 24.15 -15.33 -3.28
N MET A 280 23.95 -15.24 -1.97
CA MET A 280 23.18 -14.14 -1.37
C MET A 280 24.06 -12.90 -1.17
N VAL A 281 23.62 -11.75 -1.68
CA VAL A 281 24.29 -10.44 -1.60
C VAL A 281 23.34 -9.41 -0.99
N PRO A 282 23.80 -8.51 -0.10
CA PRO A 282 22.98 -7.39 0.34
C PRO A 282 22.80 -6.36 -0.77
N GLN A 283 21.55 -5.97 -1.00
CA GLN A 283 21.18 -4.83 -1.83
C GLN A 283 20.92 -3.61 -0.93
N PHE A 284 21.64 -2.51 -1.17
CA PHE A 284 21.38 -1.20 -0.58
C PHE A 284 20.44 -0.42 -1.48
N ASP A 285 19.39 0.13 -0.91
CA ASP A 285 18.37 0.88 -1.64
C ASP A 285 17.86 2.09 -0.84
N GLN A 286 17.11 2.98 -1.48
CA GLN A 286 16.36 4.04 -0.83
C GLN A 286 15.32 3.48 0.15
N ALA A 287 15.04 4.21 1.24
CA ALA A 287 14.01 3.80 2.21
C ALA A 287 12.64 4.35 1.82
N ASP A 288 11.59 3.68 2.31
CA ASP A 288 10.22 4.20 2.30
C ASP A 288 10.13 5.58 2.97
N LEU A 289 9.27 6.42 2.42
CA LEU A 289 8.98 7.78 2.89
C LEU A 289 7.71 7.81 3.76
N GLY A 290 7.40 8.96 4.35
CA GLY A 290 6.17 9.21 5.10
C GLY A 290 4.90 9.24 4.24
N LEU A 291 5.07 9.55 2.96
CA LEU A 291 4.05 9.48 1.91
C LEU A 291 4.35 8.31 0.94
N PRO A 292 3.36 7.78 0.19
CA PRO A 292 3.53 6.53 -0.56
C PRO A 292 4.54 6.59 -1.71
N SER A 293 4.83 7.79 -2.23
CA SER A 293 5.84 8.04 -3.26
C SER A 293 6.32 9.49 -3.19
N LYS A 294 7.31 9.89 -4.00
CA LYS A 294 7.90 11.24 -3.94
C LYS A 294 6.99 12.32 -4.56
N GLU A 295 6.13 11.95 -5.49
CA GLU A 295 5.21 12.84 -6.20
C GLU A 295 4.20 13.48 -5.24
N TYR A 296 3.82 12.77 -4.17
CA TYR A 296 2.96 13.31 -3.10
C TYR A 296 3.56 14.49 -2.34
N TYR A 297 4.87 14.75 -2.45
CA TYR A 297 5.51 15.96 -1.87
C TYR A 297 5.34 17.21 -2.76
N GLU A 298 4.84 17.06 -4.00
CA GLU A 298 4.39 18.17 -4.84
C GLU A 298 2.92 18.56 -4.58
N GLU A 299 2.13 17.66 -3.98
CA GLU A 299 0.72 17.90 -3.64
C GLU A 299 0.55 18.65 -2.31
N GLU A 300 0.48 19.99 -2.37
CA GLU A 300 0.35 20.88 -1.21
C GLU A 300 -0.73 20.42 -0.21
N SER A 301 -1.91 19.98 -0.68
CA SER A 301 -2.99 19.49 0.19
C SER A 301 -2.69 18.19 0.94
N ILE A 302 -1.83 17.31 0.39
CA ILE A 302 -1.39 16.09 1.08
C ILE A 302 -0.25 16.42 2.04
N VAL A 303 0.67 17.31 1.62
CA VAL A 303 1.76 17.81 2.47
C VAL A 303 1.23 18.56 3.70
N GLU A 304 0.16 19.36 3.57
CA GLU A 304 -0.51 20.01 4.71
C GLU A 304 -1.06 19.00 5.73
N VAL A 305 -1.79 17.98 5.26
CA VAL A 305 -2.33 16.91 6.12
C VAL A 305 -1.19 16.15 6.80
N TYR A 306 -0.14 15.80 6.06
CA TYR A 306 0.98 15.05 6.60
C TYR A 306 1.79 15.87 7.61
N GLN A 307 2.08 17.13 7.34
CA GLN A 307 2.69 18.06 8.30
C GLN A 307 1.87 18.17 9.59
N GLY A 308 0.53 18.26 9.50
CA GLY A 308 -0.36 18.28 10.66
C GLY A 308 -0.31 16.98 11.48
N VAL A 309 -0.12 15.83 10.83
CA VAL A 309 0.08 14.54 11.51
C VAL A 309 1.46 14.47 12.18
N VAL A 310 2.52 14.93 11.51
CA VAL A 310 3.87 15.03 12.09
C VAL A 310 3.88 15.95 13.32
N GLU A 311 3.20 17.11 13.25
CA GLU A 311 3.04 18.03 14.39
C GLU A 311 2.37 17.35 15.59
N ARG A 312 1.22 16.69 15.37
CA ARG A 312 0.47 15.98 16.43
C ARG A 312 1.29 14.85 17.09
N LEU A 313 2.06 14.10 16.30
CA LEU A 313 2.95 13.05 16.80
C LEU A 313 4.11 13.62 17.64
N LEU A 314 4.80 14.65 17.15
CA LEU A 314 5.87 15.33 17.89
C LEU A 314 5.36 15.98 19.18
N PHE A 315 4.20 16.63 19.13
CA PHE A 315 3.56 17.25 20.29
C PHE A 315 3.24 16.21 21.38
N THR A 316 2.57 15.12 21.00
CA THR A 316 2.16 14.03 21.92
C THR A 316 3.35 13.41 22.65
N LEU A 317 4.47 13.17 21.95
CA LEU A 317 5.67 12.61 22.55
C LEU A 317 6.33 13.59 23.54
N SER A 318 6.29 14.89 23.24
CA SER A 318 6.80 15.92 24.16
C SER A 318 5.96 16.06 25.44
N GLU A 319 4.63 15.94 25.36
CA GLU A 319 3.74 16.12 26.53
C GLU A 319 4.00 15.04 27.57
N GLU A 320 4.01 13.79 27.13
CA GLU A 320 4.20 12.65 28.01
C GLU A 320 5.64 12.52 28.51
N GLU A 321 6.63 13.06 27.79
CA GLU A 321 7.98 13.22 28.32
C GLU A 321 7.99 14.13 29.56
N GLU A 322 7.38 15.32 29.50
CA GLU A 322 7.28 16.21 30.66
C GLU A 322 6.44 15.61 31.80
N LYS A 323 5.30 14.95 31.50
CA LYS A 323 4.48 14.29 32.54
C LYS A 323 5.29 13.22 33.29
N LEU A 324 6.06 12.40 32.57
CA LEU A 324 6.97 11.41 33.18
C LEU A 324 8.13 12.05 33.95
N GLN A 325 8.64 13.20 33.52
CA GLN A 325 9.70 13.93 34.22
C GLN A 325 9.17 14.63 35.49
N ALA A 326 7.96 15.19 35.45
CA ALA A 326 7.25 15.73 36.60
C ALA A 326 7.02 14.64 37.66
N LEU A 327 6.47 13.48 37.27
CA LEU A 327 6.27 12.32 38.16
C LEU A 327 7.59 11.84 38.81
N ARG A 328 8.68 11.76 38.02
CA ARG A 328 10.02 11.43 38.55
C ARG A 328 10.51 12.46 39.56
N SER A 329 10.32 13.76 39.28
CA SER A 329 10.74 14.83 40.19
C SER A 329 9.91 14.89 41.48
N SER A 330 8.59 14.65 41.44
CA SER A 330 7.77 14.59 42.66
C SER A 330 8.18 13.44 43.59
N VAL A 331 8.53 12.27 43.04
CA VAL A 331 9.04 11.13 43.83
C VAL A 331 10.38 11.43 44.51
N LEU A 332 11.22 12.29 43.91
CA LEU A 332 12.50 12.71 44.50
C LEU A 332 12.33 13.77 45.62
N VAL A 333 11.21 14.48 45.67
CA VAL A 333 10.96 15.57 46.63
C VAL A 333 10.49 15.07 48.01
N GLU A 334 9.88 13.87 48.13
CA GLU A 334 9.40 13.33 49.41
C GLU A 334 10.48 13.15 50.49
N ASN A 335 11.76 13.14 50.12
CA ASN A 335 12.90 12.97 51.04
C ASN A 335 13.68 14.26 51.34
N ALA A 336 13.20 15.43 50.90
CA ALA A 336 13.84 16.72 51.17
C ALA A 336 13.46 17.27 52.57
N PRO A 337 14.43 17.57 53.46
CA PRO A 337 14.13 18.26 54.72
C PRO A 337 13.67 19.69 54.47
N TRP A 338 12.51 20.05 55.02
CA TRP A 338 11.95 21.40 54.92
C TRP A 338 12.95 22.48 55.43
N PRO A 339 13.30 23.49 54.61
CA PRO A 339 14.17 24.58 55.04
C PRO A 339 13.47 25.48 56.06
N SER A 340 14.19 25.94 57.08
CA SER A 340 13.64 26.76 58.16
C SER A 340 13.34 28.19 57.73
N TRP A 341 12.07 28.58 57.91
CA TRP A 341 11.51 29.94 57.79
C TRP A 341 12.31 31.00 58.60
N PRO A 342 12.39 32.29 58.21
CA PRO A 342 11.58 33.02 57.19
C PRO A 342 12.34 33.46 55.93
N TRP A 343 11.57 33.80 54.88
CA TRP A 343 12.04 34.48 53.66
C TRP A 343 11.61 35.95 53.59
N PRO A 344 12.31 36.82 52.82
CA PRO A 344 11.93 38.22 52.56
C PRO A 344 10.74 38.34 51.58
N PRO A 345 10.18 39.55 51.36
CA PRO A 345 9.22 39.78 50.28
C PRO A 345 9.88 39.62 48.90
N TRP A 346 9.09 39.15 47.94
CA TRP A 346 9.51 38.88 46.57
C TRP A 346 9.65 40.18 45.76
N ASP A 347 10.75 40.31 45.03
CA ASP A 347 10.74 41.08 43.79
C ASP A 347 10.08 40.19 42.72
N ASP A 348 9.08 40.72 42.01
CA ASP A 348 8.43 40.02 40.90
C ASP A 348 9.39 39.99 39.68
N GLU A 349 10.33 39.04 39.65
CA GLU A 349 11.08 38.76 38.41
C GLU A 349 10.08 38.37 37.32
N PRO A 350 10.12 39.03 36.14
CA PRO A 350 9.11 38.82 35.11
C PRO A 350 9.22 37.40 34.56
N GLU A 351 8.16 36.60 34.73
CA GLU A 351 8.10 35.23 34.21
C GLU A 351 8.49 35.22 32.72
N GLU A 352 9.65 34.62 32.40
CA GLU A 352 10.02 34.38 31.02
C GLU A 352 8.96 33.47 30.40
N LYS A 353 8.18 34.02 29.44
CA LYS A 353 7.15 33.27 28.74
C LYS A 353 7.81 32.13 27.98
N LYS A 354 7.75 30.93 28.58
CA LYS A 354 8.20 29.69 27.96
C LYS A 354 7.61 29.59 26.54
N PRO A 355 8.43 29.28 25.53
CA PRO A 355 7.95 29.22 24.15
C PRO A 355 6.78 28.23 24.04
N ASN A 356 5.74 28.65 23.30
CA ASN A 356 4.52 27.86 23.13
C ASN A 356 4.85 26.51 22.46
N ARG A 357 4.44 25.43 23.11
CA ARG A 357 4.80 24.05 22.73
C ARG A 357 4.25 23.65 21.37
N SER A 358 3.05 24.11 21.03
CA SER A 358 2.46 23.89 19.69
C SER A 358 3.29 24.59 18.62
N ASP A 359 3.75 25.82 18.84
CA ASP A 359 4.60 26.53 17.87
C ASP A 359 5.95 25.84 17.66
N ILE A 360 6.51 25.17 18.70
CA ILE A 360 7.73 24.35 18.57
C ILE A 360 7.45 23.10 17.74
N ALA A 361 6.40 22.34 18.06
CA ALA A 361 6.03 21.13 17.32
C ALA A 361 5.72 21.44 15.85
N HIS A 362 5.01 22.55 15.59
CA HIS A 362 4.70 23.07 14.26
C HIS A 362 5.95 23.45 13.45
N GLN A 363 6.90 24.16 14.07
CA GLN A 363 8.17 24.51 13.44
C GLN A 363 9.05 23.28 13.17
N MET A 364 9.08 22.32 14.09
CA MET A 364 9.83 21.08 13.90
C MET A 364 9.19 20.20 12.82
N ALA A 365 7.86 20.09 12.78
CA ALA A 365 7.15 19.40 11.70
C ALA A 365 7.50 20.00 10.33
N LYS A 366 7.47 21.33 10.20
CA LYS A 366 7.92 22.04 8.99
C LYS A 366 9.36 21.71 8.60
N LYS A 367 10.30 21.66 9.56
CA LYS A 367 11.68 21.25 9.29
C LYS A 367 11.79 19.78 8.84
N VAL A 368 11.05 18.87 9.48
CA VAL A 368 11.05 17.42 9.16
C VAL A 368 10.48 17.18 7.77
N ILE A 369 9.34 17.79 7.41
CA ILE A 369 8.76 17.70 6.06
C ILE A 369 9.72 18.26 5.01
N ALA A 370 10.32 19.44 5.24
CA ALA A 370 11.28 20.04 4.32
C ALA A 370 12.63 19.27 4.23
N PHE A 371 12.92 18.39 5.19
CA PHE A 371 14.05 17.48 5.16
C PHE A 371 13.72 16.20 4.39
N GLU A 372 12.57 15.58 4.67
CA GLU A 372 12.10 14.39 3.95
C GLU A 372 11.83 14.68 2.46
N THR A 373 11.31 15.86 2.13
CA THR A 373 11.16 16.32 0.73
C THR A 373 12.50 16.33 -0.03
N LYS A 374 13.63 16.63 0.62
CA LYS A 374 14.95 16.54 -0.03
C LYS A 374 15.36 15.11 -0.30
N ILE A 375 15.03 14.19 0.61
CA ILE A 375 15.31 12.76 0.47
C ILE A 375 14.46 12.21 -0.68
N ALA A 376 13.16 12.53 -0.70
CA ALA A 376 12.24 12.20 -1.78
C ALA A 376 12.73 12.70 -3.16
N ASN A 377 13.27 13.92 -3.23
CA ASN A 377 13.85 14.47 -4.45
C ASN A 377 15.20 13.86 -4.85
N ALA A 378 15.91 13.20 -3.93
CA ALA A 378 17.10 12.41 -4.23
C ALA A 378 16.76 10.97 -4.66
N SER A 379 15.58 10.46 -4.29
CA SER A 379 15.10 9.13 -4.66
C SER A 379 14.89 8.97 -6.16
N LEU A 380 15.22 7.77 -6.66
CA LEU A 380 15.15 7.40 -8.06
C LEU A 380 13.71 7.45 -8.60
N ASP A 381 13.56 7.81 -9.87
CA ASP A 381 12.28 7.77 -10.58
C ASP A 381 11.78 6.34 -10.77
N GLY A 382 10.45 6.12 -10.69
CA GLY A 382 9.85 4.79 -10.80
C GLY A 382 10.24 4.05 -12.09
N ASP A 383 10.32 4.73 -13.23
CA ASP A 383 10.70 4.13 -14.51
C ASP A 383 12.15 3.59 -14.50
N LEU A 384 13.09 4.32 -13.88
CA LEU A 384 14.50 3.89 -13.75
C LEU A 384 14.66 2.80 -12.68
N TYR A 385 13.82 2.81 -11.66
CA TYR A 385 13.78 1.77 -10.62
C TYR A 385 13.32 0.41 -11.18
N GLN A 386 12.52 0.40 -12.24
CA GLN A 386 12.10 -0.82 -12.95
C GLN A 386 13.14 -1.36 -13.96
N ASP A 387 14.25 -0.65 -14.23
CA ASP A 387 15.32 -1.15 -15.11
C ASP A 387 16.33 -2.02 -14.31
N PRO A 388 16.34 -3.36 -14.50
CA PRO A 388 17.23 -4.26 -13.77
C PRO A 388 18.72 -4.06 -14.11
N PHE A 389 19.05 -3.39 -15.22
CA PHE A 389 20.43 -3.03 -15.56
C PHE A 389 20.86 -1.73 -14.91
N PHE A 390 19.93 -0.80 -14.65
CA PHE A 390 20.21 0.45 -13.96
C PHE A 390 20.47 0.24 -12.47
N VAL A 391 19.63 -0.56 -11.80
CA VAL A 391 19.72 -0.77 -10.34
C VAL A 391 20.86 -1.72 -9.91
N TYR A 392 21.40 -2.52 -10.83
CA TYR A 392 22.45 -3.50 -10.50
C TYR A 392 23.87 -2.87 -10.48
N ASN A 393 24.19 -2.09 -9.44
CA ASN A 393 25.53 -1.51 -9.24
C ASN A 393 26.31 -2.26 -8.15
N ARG A 394 26.96 -3.37 -8.50
CA ARG A 394 27.74 -4.20 -7.57
C ARG A 394 29.11 -3.58 -7.25
N VAL A 395 29.33 -3.18 -5.99
CA VAL A 395 30.56 -2.50 -5.51
C VAL A 395 31.08 -3.07 -4.19
N PRO A 396 32.37 -2.87 -3.84
CA PRO A 396 32.88 -3.18 -2.51
C PRO A 396 32.19 -2.35 -1.41
N LEU A 397 32.04 -2.91 -0.20
CA LEU A 397 31.41 -2.22 0.94
C LEU A 397 32.12 -0.90 1.33
N SER A 398 33.43 -0.79 1.05
CA SER A 398 34.20 0.45 1.22
C SER A 398 33.61 1.60 0.42
N ASN A 399 33.17 1.37 -0.82
CA ASN A 399 32.68 2.42 -1.71
C ASN A 399 31.35 3.00 -1.19
N LEU A 400 30.47 2.15 -0.68
CA LEU A 400 29.24 2.60 -0.01
C LEU A 400 29.58 3.40 1.27
N SER A 401 30.55 2.93 2.05
CA SER A 401 31.04 3.60 3.27
C SER A 401 31.72 4.95 2.99
N GLU A 402 32.32 5.12 1.82
CA GLU A 402 32.89 6.39 1.34
C GLU A 402 31.80 7.34 0.83
N SER A 403 30.71 6.83 0.24
CA SER A 403 29.58 7.63 -0.21
C SER A 403 28.69 8.16 0.93
N LEU A 404 28.45 7.35 1.98
CA LEU A 404 27.61 7.70 3.15
C LEU A 404 28.41 7.60 4.49
N PRO A 405 29.46 8.43 4.70
CA PRO A 405 30.38 8.35 5.83
C PRO A 405 29.78 8.72 7.21
N GLN A 406 28.51 9.14 7.24
CA GLN A 406 27.69 9.37 8.44
C GLN A 406 27.29 8.04 9.11
N VAL A 407 27.32 6.92 8.37
CA VAL A 407 26.93 5.59 8.84
C VAL A 407 28.16 4.68 8.87
N ASN A 408 28.43 4.08 10.02
CA ASN A 408 29.48 3.04 10.10
C ASN A 408 28.86 1.68 9.73
N PHE A 409 28.90 1.32 8.45
CA PHE A 409 28.29 0.08 7.97
C PHE A 409 28.85 -1.19 8.66
N ASN A 410 30.10 -1.17 9.14
CA ASN A 410 30.65 -2.31 9.89
C ASN A 410 29.97 -2.49 11.26
N GLU A 411 29.74 -1.39 11.99
CA GLU A 411 28.97 -1.41 13.25
C GLU A 411 27.49 -1.74 13.01
N TYR A 412 26.90 -1.20 11.93
CA TYR A 412 25.54 -1.53 11.51
C TYR A 412 25.40 -3.04 11.28
N PHE A 413 26.19 -3.64 10.38
CA PHE A 413 26.10 -5.07 10.09
C PHE A 413 26.43 -5.95 11.31
N ALA A 414 27.36 -5.53 12.18
CA ALA A 414 27.67 -6.25 13.43
C ALA A 414 26.45 -6.37 14.37
N THR A 415 25.43 -5.53 14.22
CA THR A 415 24.17 -5.61 14.98
C THR A 415 23.27 -6.76 14.51
N PHE A 416 23.36 -7.15 13.23
CA PHE A 416 22.56 -8.23 12.62
C PHE A 416 23.31 -9.57 12.55
N THR A 417 24.62 -9.54 12.34
CA THR A 417 25.44 -10.74 12.07
C THR A 417 26.73 -10.74 12.91
N PRO A 418 26.94 -11.75 13.77
CA PRO A 418 28.20 -11.88 14.49
C PRO A 418 29.30 -12.38 13.55
N ARG A 419 30.14 -11.46 13.08
CA ARG A 419 31.42 -11.69 12.39
C ARG A 419 31.35 -12.15 10.93
N ASN A 420 30.21 -12.01 10.25
CA ASN A 420 30.18 -12.05 8.79
C ASN A 420 29.82 -10.65 8.26
N PHE A 421 30.72 -10.07 7.46
CA PHE A 421 30.56 -8.76 6.84
C PHE A 421 30.58 -8.93 5.32
N PRO A 422 29.70 -8.25 4.56
CA PRO A 422 29.67 -8.39 3.12
C PRO A 422 30.90 -7.71 2.50
N GLU A 423 31.69 -8.46 1.72
CA GLU A 423 32.79 -7.87 0.93
C GLU A 423 32.27 -6.90 -0.14
N ASN A 424 31.11 -7.22 -0.71
CA ASN A 424 30.45 -6.50 -1.80
C ASN A 424 28.98 -6.29 -1.46
N VAL A 425 28.43 -5.18 -1.95
CA VAL A 425 27.01 -4.82 -1.91
C VAL A 425 26.54 -4.53 -3.33
N VAL A 426 25.26 -4.72 -3.62
CA VAL A 426 24.61 -4.11 -4.80
C VAL A 426 23.98 -2.80 -4.36
N VAL A 427 24.05 -1.74 -5.16
CA VAL A 427 23.52 -0.41 -4.82
C VAL A 427 22.51 0.00 -5.89
N ALA A 428 21.23 0.13 -5.54
CA ALA A 428 20.17 0.48 -6.48
C ALA A 428 20.39 1.85 -7.15
N SER A 429 20.82 2.84 -6.38
CA SER A 429 21.23 4.16 -6.91
C SER A 429 22.50 4.64 -6.20
N PRO A 430 23.68 4.55 -6.84
CA PRO A 430 24.93 5.10 -6.30
C PRO A 430 24.86 6.62 -6.05
N LYS A 431 24.04 7.33 -6.83
CA LYS A 431 23.78 8.76 -6.64
C LYS A 431 22.95 9.03 -5.38
N TYR A 432 21.94 8.19 -5.08
CA TYR A 432 21.12 8.37 -3.88
C TYR A 432 21.98 8.36 -2.60
N ALA A 433 22.97 7.45 -2.51
CA ALA A 433 23.88 7.38 -1.37
C ALA A 433 24.72 8.66 -1.17
N SER A 434 25.21 9.28 -2.24
CA SER A 434 25.94 10.55 -2.16
C SER A 434 25.02 11.74 -1.86
N ASP A 435 23.83 11.80 -2.46
CA ASP A 435 22.87 12.89 -2.25
C ASP A 435 22.36 12.88 -0.80
N LEU A 436 22.02 11.70 -0.28
CA LEU A 436 21.66 11.48 1.12
C LEU A 436 22.77 11.94 2.09
N SER A 437 24.03 11.70 1.74
CA SER A 437 25.19 12.17 2.51
C SER A 437 25.27 13.70 2.57
N GLU A 438 25.08 14.39 1.44
CA GLU A 438 25.02 15.86 1.41
C GLU A 438 23.82 16.39 2.20
N ILE A 439 22.64 15.77 2.07
CA ILE A 439 21.41 16.13 2.79
C ILE A 439 21.57 15.98 4.31
N LEU A 440 22.17 14.88 4.77
CA LEU A 440 22.46 14.65 6.20
C LEU A 440 23.53 15.60 6.73
N ALA A 441 24.57 15.91 5.94
CA ALA A 441 25.62 16.86 6.34
C ALA A 441 25.12 18.32 6.43
N ALA A 442 24.07 18.66 5.68
CA ALA A 442 23.49 20.01 5.62
C ALA A 442 22.27 20.22 6.54
N THR A 443 21.93 19.26 7.40
CA THR A 443 20.71 19.31 8.24
C THR A 443 21.01 19.32 9.74
N ASP A 444 20.24 20.11 10.50
CA ASP A 444 20.31 20.16 11.97
C ASP A 444 20.11 18.75 12.59
N SER A 445 21.00 18.35 13.50
CA SER A 445 20.93 17.05 14.18
C SER A 445 19.59 16.77 14.87
N GLU A 446 18.93 17.81 15.40
CA GLU A 446 17.62 17.74 16.04
C GLU A 446 16.48 17.40 15.06
N VAL A 447 16.62 17.79 13.79
CA VAL A 447 15.65 17.45 12.72
C VAL A 447 15.84 16.00 12.27
N ILE A 448 17.10 15.54 12.20
CA ILE A 448 17.43 14.14 11.92
C ILE A 448 16.87 13.24 13.04
N GLU A 449 17.06 13.61 14.31
CA GLU A 449 16.46 12.92 15.46
C GLU A 449 14.92 12.89 15.36
N SER A 450 14.31 14.06 15.14
CA SER A 450 12.85 14.20 15.03
C SER A 450 12.26 13.39 13.88
N TYR A 451 12.93 13.35 12.72
CA TYR A 451 12.56 12.52 11.59
C TYR A 451 12.56 11.03 11.94
N LEU A 452 13.63 10.51 12.58
CA LEU A 452 13.71 9.11 12.98
C LEU A 452 12.61 8.73 14.01
N ILE A 453 12.29 9.64 14.93
CA ILE A 453 11.16 9.48 15.86
C ILE A 453 9.82 9.45 15.11
N VAL A 454 9.63 10.32 14.12
CA VAL A 454 8.40 10.40 13.30
C VAL A 454 8.22 9.15 12.44
N ARG A 455 9.28 8.67 11.77
CA ARG A 455 9.27 7.39 11.04
C ARG A 455 8.87 6.23 11.95
N ALA A 456 9.41 6.17 13.18
CA ALA A 456 9.01 5.17 14.16
C ALA A 456 7.54 5.34 14.60
N ALA A 457 7.09 6.56 14.86
CA ALA A 457 5.73 6.84 15.29
C ALA A 457 4.68 6.48 14.23
N LEU A 458 4.92 6.79 12.96
CA LEU A 458 4.04 6.42 11.84
C LEU A 458 3.88 4.89 11.70
N ASN A 459 4.96 4.13 11.92
CA ASN A 459 4.94 2.67 11.85
C ASN A 459 4.32 2.00 13.10
N LEU A 460 4.51 2.60 14.28
CA LEU A 460 4.13 1.98 15.56
C LEU A 460 2.77 2.42 16.10
N ALA A 461 2.32 3.66 15.82
CA ALA A 461 1.04 4.19 16.27
C ALA A 461 -0.20 3.34 15.89
N PRO A 462 -0.28 2.68 14.72
CA PRO A 462 -1.40 1.78 14.39
C PRO A 462 -1.60 0.60 15.34
N ASN A 463 -0.61 0.28 16.17
CA ASN A 463 -0.65 -0.83 17.12
C ASN A 463 -1.04 -0.38 18.56
N LEU A 464 -1.30 0.92 18.77
CA LEU A 464 -1.79 1.47 20.03
C LEU A 464 -3.32 1.37 20.16
N GLY A 465 -3.85 1.75 21.33
CA GLY A 465 -5.29 1.92 21.55
C GLY A 465 -5.87 3.06 20.70
N MET A 466 -7.12 2.91 20.24
CA MET A 466 -7.76 3.85 19.33
C MET A 466 -8.14 5.17 20.01
N ALA A 467 -8.19 5.19 21.35
CA ALA A 467 -8.34 6.42 22.12
C ALA A 467 -7.06 7.29 22.11
N THR A 468 -5.92 6.78 21.64
CA THR A 468 -4.64 7.52 21.66
C THR A 468 -4.52 8.54 20.54
N GLU A 469 -4.07 9.75 20.87
CA GLU A 469 -3.85 10.84 19.90
C GLU A 469 -2.84 10.45 18.81
N ALA A 470 -1.83 9.64 19.13
CA ALA A 470 -0.87 9.14 18.16
C ALA A 470 -1.53 8.21 17.11
N TRP A 471 -2.42 7.31 17.53
CA TRP A 471 -3.21 6.47 16.62
C TRP A 471 -4.13 7.35 15.75
N GLN A 472 -4.82 8.33 16.35
CA GLN A 472 -5.74 9.23 15.64
C GLN A 472 -5.02 10.15 14.65
N ALA A 473 -3.80 10.58 14.97
CA ALA A 473 -2.93 11.32 14.05
C ALA A 473 -2.56 10.45 12.83
N GLN A 474 -1.99 9.26 13.03
CA GLN A 474 -1.66 8.35 11.94
C GLN A 474 -2.89 7.98 11.10
N ARG A 475 -4.03 7.72 11.77
CA ARG A 475 -5.30 7.41 11.12
C ARG A 475 -5.80 8.53 10.21
N THR A 476 -5.57 9.80 10.58
CA THR A 476 -5.94 10.97 9.75
C THR A 476 -5.19 10.96 8.40
N LEU A 477 -3.91 10.60 8.40
CA LEU A 477 -3.12 10.43 7.18
C LEU A 477 -3.65 9.25 6.35
N LEU A 478 -3.87 8.10 7.00
CA LEU A 478 -4.35 6.88 6.34
C LEU A 478 -5.73 7.08 5.68
N GLU A 479 -6.69 7.72 6.36
CA GLU A 479 -8.00 8.06 5.80
C GLU A 479 -7.89 8.94 4.54
N THR A 480 -6.97 9.91 4.57
CA THR A 480 -6.73 10.81 3.43
C THR A 480 -6.09 10.07 2.25
N LEU A 481 -5.02 9.30 2.48
CA LEU A 481 -4.29 8.59 1.43
C LEU A 481 -5.05 7.41 0.80
N THR A 482 -6.05 6.86 1.49
CA THR A 482 -6.80 5.68 1.01
C THR A 482 -8.28 5.96 0.71
N GLY A 483 -8.72 7.21 0.84
CA GLY A 483 -10.11 7.62 0.58
C GLY A 483 -11.14 7.05 1.56
N ILE A 484 -10.71 6.40 2.66
CA ILE A 484 -11.60 5.81 3.66
C ILE A 484 -12.38 6.93 4.36
N LYS A 485 -13.68 6.72 4.60
CA LYS A 485 -14.54 7.73 5.22
C LYS A 485 -14.02 8.11 6.60
N LYS A 486 -13.79 9.41 6.82
CA LYS A 486 -13.26 9.96 8.08
C LYS A 486 -13.99 9.42 9.31
N GLY A 487 -13.25 8.82 10.24
CA GLY A 487 -13.79 8.23 11.47
C GLY A 487 -14.53 6.90 11.30
N ALA A 488 -14.61 6.33 10.10
CA ALA A 488 -15.02 4.94 9.93
C ALA A 488 -13.87 4.02 10.37
N VAL A 489 -14.17 3.01 11.18
CA VAL A 489 -13.21 2.01 11.66
C VAL A 489 -13.73 0.64 11.25
N GLY A 490 -12.86 -0.18 10.65
CA GLY A 490 -13.19 -1.54 10.24
C GLY A 490 -13.21 -2.51 11.42
N ASP A 491 -13.58 -3.76 11.14
CA ASP A 491 -13.59 -4.82 12.15
C ASP A 491 -12.19 -5.07 12.75
N ARG A 492 -12.11 -5.09 14.08
CA ARG A 492 -10.89 -5.34 14.83
C ARG A 492 -10.35 -6.75 14.61
N ALA A 493 -11.22 -7.74 14.45
CA ALA A 493 -10.78 -9.10 14.12
C ALA A 493 -10.12 -9.14 12.74
N GLU A 494 -10.74 -8.57 11.71
CA GLU A 494 -10.14 -8.47 10.36
C GLU A 494 -8.77 -7.76 10.35
N TYR A 495 -8.59 -6.72 11.17
CA TYR A 495 -7.30 -6.04 11.37
C TYR A 495 -6.26 -6.96 12.04
N CYS A 496 -6.65 -7.65 13.11
CA CYS A 496 -5.76 -8.53 13.86
C CYS A 496 -5.37 -9.80 13.10
N ILE A 497 -6.26 -10.35 12.25
CA ILE A 497 -5.90 -11.39 11.29
C ILE A 497 -4.88 -10.84 10.28
N GLY A 498 -5.09 -9.65 9.71
CA GLY A 498 -4.13 -9.06 8.77
C GLY A 498 -2.73 -8.84 9.39
N LYS A 499 -2.65 -8.44 10.66
CA LYS A 499 -1.37 -8.35 11.40
C LYS A 499 -0.73 -9.72 11.63
N LEU A 500 -1.54 -10.74 11.91
CA LEU A 500 -1.08 -12.13 12.10
C LEU A 500 -0.62 -12.76 10.78
N GLU A 501 -1.28 -12.48 9.66
CA GLU A 501 -0.84 -12.88 8.32
C GLU A 501 0.50 -12.22 7.95
N GLY A 502 0.65 -10.91 8.19
CA GLY A 502 1.91 -10.20 7.93
C GLY A 502 3.09 -10.68 8.78
N ALA A 503 2.86 -11.01 10.07
CA ALA A 503 3.93 -11.43 10.98
C ALA A 503 4.21 -12.95 10.96
N LEU A 504 3.18 -13.77 10.73
CA LEU A 504 3.20 -15.22 10.94
C LEU A 504 2.45 -16.02 9.84
N GLY A 505 2.23 -15.44 8.66
CA GLY A 505 1.44 -16.03 7.57
C GLY A 505 1.86 -17.45 7.16
N PHE A 506 3.16 -17.76 7.13
CA PHE A 506 3.64 -19.13 6.86
C PHE A 506 3.24 -20.14 7.95
N ALA A 507 3.09 -19.69 9.21
CA ALA A 507 2.62 -20.52 10.31
C ALA A 507 1.09 -20.66 10.30
N ALA A 508 0.35 -19.57 10.06
CA ALA A 508 -1.11 -19.59 9.93
C ALA A 508 -1.57 -20.44 8.73
N GLY A 509 -0.85 -20.31 7.60
CA GLY A 509 -1.06 -21.05 6.37
C GLY A 509 -1.06 -22.57 6.57
N ARG A 510 -0.31 -23.09 7.55
CA ARG A 510 -0.31 -24.53 7.87
C ARG A 510 -1.67 -25.07 8.32
N TYR A 511 -2.47 -24.24 8.96
CA TYR A 511 -3.80 -24.61 9.40
C TYR A 511 -4.85 -24.24 8.34
N PHE A 512 -4.69 -23.08 7.69
CA PHE A 512 -5.54 -22.66 6.58
C PHE A 512 -5.63 -23.70 5.45
N VAL A 513 -4.48 -24.20 4.99
CA VAL A 513 -4.40 -25.20 3.90
C VAL A 513 -5.06 -26.53 4.31
N ASN A 514 -5.06 -26.89 5.59
CA ASN A 514 -5.75 -28.08 6.08
C ASN A 514 -7.28 -27.96 5.99
N GLU A 515 -7.84 -26.78 6.28
CA GLU A 515 -9.28 -26.55 6.18
C GLU A 515 -9.75 -26.31 4.73
N THR A 516 -8.93 -25.68 3.88
CA THR A 516 -9.38 -25.19 2.56
C THR A 516 -8.88 -25.99 1.34
N PHE A 517 -7.73 -26.67 1.43
CA PHE A 517 -7.03 -27.19 0.26
C PHE A 517 -7.03 -28.72 0.21
N GLY A 518 -8.06 -29.28 -0.43
CA GLY A 518 -8.25 -30.72 -0.57
C GLY A 518 -8.44 -31.21 -2.01
N GLY A 519 -8.55 -32.54 -2.15
CA GLY A 519 -8.87 -33.22 -3.40
C GLY A 519 -7.74 -33.18 -4.44
N ASP A 520 -8.14 -33.11 -5.71
CA ASP A 520 -7.28 -33.09 -6.90
C ASP A 520 -6.88 -31.67 -7.34
N SER A 521 -7.16 -30.65 -6.51
CA SER A 521 -6.94 -29.23 -6.79
C SER A 521 -5.49 -28.92 -7.18
N GLN A 522 -4.51 -29.55 -6.52
CA GLN A 522 -3.08 -29.39 -6.84
C GLN A 522 -2.72 -29.98 -8.22
N GLU A 523 -3.30 -31.12 -8.59
CA GLU A 523 -3.06 -31.78 -9.87
C GLU A 523 -3.68 -30.98 -11.03
N LYS A 524 -4.90 -30.47 -10.84
CA LYS A 524 -5.57 -29.56 -11.77
C LYS A 524 -4.78 -28.27 -11.98
N ALA A 525 -4.32 -27.63 -10.91
CA ALA A 525 -3.49 -26.43 -11.00
C ALA A 525 -2.14 -26.71 -11.69
N ALA A 526 -1.51 -27.85 -11.41
CA ALA A 526 -0.28 -28.26 -12.09
C ALA A 526 -0.50 -28.47 -13.60
N LYS A 527 -1.61 -29.10 -13.99
CA LYS A 527 -1.97 -29.27 -15.40
C LYS A 527 -2.19 -27.91 -16.08
N ILE A 528 -2.96 -27.01 -15.49
CA ILE A 528 -3.23 -25.66 -16.05
C ILE A 528 -1.91 -24.91 -16.31
N ILE A 529 -0.96 -24.97 -15.38
CA ILE A 529 0.36 -24.35 -15.57
C ILE A 529 1.15 -25.00 -16.71
N THR A 530 1.13 -26.33 -16.82
CA THR A 530 1.75 -27.04 -17.96
C THR A 530 1.10 -26.66 -19.29
N ASP A 531 -0.23 -26.65 -19.36
CA ASP A 531 -1.00 -26.27 -20.55
C ASP A 531 -0.66 -24.84 -21.02
N ILE A 532 -0.50 -23.90 -20.08
CA ILE A 532 -0.09 -22.52 -20.36
C ILE A 532 1.37 -22.45 -20.84
N ILE A 533 2.29 -23.18 -20.20
CA ILE A 533 3.71 -23.24 -20.60
C ILE A 533 3.88 -23.81 -22.01
N GLU A 534 3.12 -24.85 -22.36
CA GLU A 534 3.12 -25.45 -23.69
C GLU A 534 2.51 -24.48 -24.72
N SER A 535 1.34 -23.91 -24.44
CA SER A 535 0.69 -22.91 -25.31
C SER A 535 1.57 -21.69 -25.57
N PHE A 536 2.27 -21.19 -24.54
CA PHE A 536 3.21 -20.07 -24.69
C PHE A 536 4.36 -20.44 -25.63
N LYS A 537 4.96 -21.63 -25.47
CA LYS A 537 6.04 -22.10 -26.34
C LYS A 537 5.60 -22.32 -27.78
N GLU A 538 4.38 -22.81 -28.01
CA GLU A 538 3.80 -22.92 -29.35
C GLU A 538 3.50 -21.54 -29.98
N SER A 539 3.26 -20.51 -29.18
CA SER A 539 3.06 -19.15 -29.68
C SER A 539 4.35 -18.49 -30.19
N LEU A 540 5.51 -18.76 -29.55
CA LEU A 540 6.78 -18.04 -29.80
C LEU A 540 7.22 -17.98 -31.29
N PRO A 541 7.17 -19.07 -32.10
CA PRO A 541 7.56 -19.01 -33.52
C PRO A 541 6.64 -18.14 -34.39
N ASN A 542 5.47 -17.73 -33.88
CA ASN A 542 4.50 -16.89 -34.58
C ASN A 542 4.60 -15.41 -34.17
N VAL A 543 5.52 -15.05 -33.27
CA VAL A 543 5.69 -13.68 -32.74
C VAL A 543 6.54 -12.85 -33.70
N SER A 544 5.89 -12.12 -34.60
CA SER A 544 6.53 -11.41 -35.73
C SER A 544 7.54 -10.31 -35.39
N TRP A 545 7.68 -9.92 -34.11
CA TRP A 545 8.69 -8.95 -33.66
C TRP A 545 9.95 -9.61 -33.04
N LEU A 546 9.91 -10.92 -32.81
CA LEU A 546 10.97 -11.70 -32.18
C LEU A 546 11.78 -12.44 -33.26
N ASP A 547 13.11 -12.44 -33.16
CA ASP A 547 13.95 -13.25 -34.06
C ASP A 547 14.05 -14.70 -33.59
N GLU A 548 14.42 -15.60 -34.52
CA GLU A 548 14.51 -17.05 -34.28
C GLU A 548 15.43 -17.40 -33.09
N PRO A 549 16.64 -16.82 -32.92
CA PRO A 549 17.47 -17.04 -31.74
C PRO A 549 16.81 -16.58 -30.42
N SER A 550 16.12 -15.45 -30.41
CA SER A 550 15.43 -14.96 -29.21
C SER A 550 14.18 -15.78 -28.88
N ALA A 551 13.50 -16.33 -29.90
CA ALA A 551 12.39 -17.26 -29.73
C ALA A 551 12.86 -18.61 -29.14
N GLU A 552 13.99 -19.16 -29.61
CA GLU A 552 14.62 -20.35 -29.02
C GLU A 552 15.03 -20.11 -27.56
N ALA A 553 15.71 -18.99 -27.26
CA ALA A 553 16.13 -18.63 -25.91
C ALA A 553 14.95 -18.41 -24.96
N ALA A 554 13.85 -17.80 -25.43
CA ALA A 554 12.61 -17.66 -24.67
C ALA A 554 11.96 -19.03 -24.39
N ALA A 555 11.94 -19.95 -25.37
CA ALA A 555 11.41 -21.29 -25.21
C ALA A 555 12.24 -22.14 -24.23
N GLU A 556 13.57 -21.98 -24.20
CA GLU A 556 14.44 -22.58 -23.19
C GLU A 556 14.13 -22.00 -21.79
N LYS A 557 14.14 -20.67 -21.64
CA LYS A 557 13.86 -20.01 -20.34
C LYS A 557 12.51 -20.42 -19.74
N VAL A 558 11.46 -20.47 -20.57
CA VAL A 558 10.12 -20.91 -20.14
C VAL A 558 10.09 -22.40 -19.76
N SER A 559 10.90 -23.24 -20.39
CA SER A 559 11.05 -24.66 -20.03
C SER A 559 11.78 -24.89 -18.69
N LEU A 560 12.37 -23.85 -18.10
CA LEU A 560 13.06 -23.89 -16.81
C LEU A 560 12.22 -23.32 -15.65
N ILE A 561 11.01 -22.83 -15.90
CA ILE A 561 10.11 -22.31 -14.86
C ILE A 561 9.74 -23.43 -13.87
N LEU A 562 9.94 -23.18 -12.58
CA LEU A 562 9.62 -24.11 -11.49
C LEU A 562 8.36 -23.65 -10.74
N PRO A 563 7.16 -24.17 -11.07
CA PRO A 563 5.94 -23.77 -10.36
C PRO A 563 5.94 -24.28 -8.93
N TYR A 564 5.77 -23.34 -7.98
CA TYR A 564 5.50 -23.66 -6.59
C TYR A 564 3.98 -23.72 -6.36
N LEU A 565 3.46 -24.94 -6.21
CA LEU A 565 2.10 -25.17 -5.75
C LEU A 565 2.16 -25.60 -4.28
N GLN A 566 1.34 -24.96 -3.45
CA GLN A 566 1.36 -25.07 -1.99
C GLN A 566 1.33 -26.54 -1.53
N ASN A 567 2.31 -26.95 -0.71
CA ASN A 567 2.55 -28.37 -0.44
C ASN A 567 3.03 -28.61 1.00
N HIS A 568 2.26 -29.38 1.78
CA HIS A 568 2.67 -29.81 3.12
C HIS A 568 3.52 -31.08 3.19
N HIS A 569 3.73 -31.79 2.08
CA HIS A 569 4.41 -33.08 2.06
C HIS A 569 5.46 -33.22 0.94
N SER A 570 6.58 -32.47 1.05
CA SER A 570 7.90 -32.98 0.59
C SER A 570 9.12 -32.16 1.02
N PRO A 571 9.91 -32.65 1.99
CA PRO A 571 11.33 -32.28 2.15
C PRO A 571 12.23 -32.79 0.99
N VAL A 572 11.67 -33.57 0.06
CA VAL A 572 12.44 -34.44 -0.85
C VAL A 572 13.06 -33.68 -2.04
N ARG A 573 12.39 -32.66 -2.59
CA ARG A 573 12.88 -31.97 -3.81
C ARG A 573 14.15 -31.14 -3.61
N HIS A 574 14.43 -30.62 -2.41
CA HIS A 574 15.69 -29.89 -2.13
C HIS A 574 16.96 -30.73 -2.37
N ARG A 575 16.90 -32.07 -2.31
CA ARG A 575 18.06 -32.92 -2.60
C ARG A 575 18.47 -32.95 -4.09
N LEU A 576 17.60 -32.56 -5.02
CA LEU A 576 17.92 -32.63 -6.45
C LEU A 576 18.76 -31.44 -6.95
N MET A 577 18.60 -30.25 -6.38
CA MET A 577 19.43 -29.08 -6.73
C MET A 577 20.90 -29.31 -6.36
N LEU A 578 21.17 -29.72 -5.11
CA LEU A 578 22.53 -30.03 -4.61
C LEU A 578 23.26 -31.15 -5.37
N SER A 579 22.57 -31.90 -6.25
CA SER A 579 23.16 -32.95 -7.08
C SER A 579 23.55 -32.50 -8.50
N ARG A 580 23.01 -31.39 -9.03
CA ARG A 580 23.33 -30.94 -10.39
C ARG A 580 24.52 -29.98 -10.45
N SER A 581 24.75 -29.17 -9.42
CA SER A 581 25.88 -28.21 -9.32
C SER A 581 27.28 -28.86 -9.18
N ARG A 582 27.45 -30.13 -9.56
CA ARG A 582 28.74 -30.87 -9.56
C ARG A 582 29.15 -31.38 -10.95
N LEU A 583 28.40 -31.07 -12.01
CA LEU A 583 28.69 -31.47 -13.39
C LEU A 583 28.96 -30.23 -14.24
N GLY A 584 30.08 -29.54 -13.95
CA GLY A 584 30.43 -28.25 -14.54
C GLY A 584 31.94 -27.95 -14.58
N THR A 585 32.80 -28.97 -14.64
CA THR A 585 34.25 -28.78 -14.79
C THR A 585 34.66 -28.80 -16.27
N PRO A 586 35.15 -27.69 -16.86
CA PRO A 586 35.67 -27.70 -18.22
C PRO A 586 36.99 -28.50 -18.32
N PRO A 587 37.28 -29.15 -19.46
CA PRO A 587 38.50 -29.93 -19.63
C PRO A 587 39.72 -29.03 -19.81
N ILE A 588 40.62 -29.04 -18.83
CA ILE A 588 41.92 -28.35 -18.90
C ILE A 588 42.75 -28.97 -20.04
N ARG A 589 43.14 -28.14 -21.02
CA ARG A 589 44.10 -28.49 -22.09
C ARG A 589 45.40 -27.72 -21.95
N THR A 590 46.49 -28.43 -21.64
CA THR A 590 47.88 -28.03 -21.90
C THR A 590 48.78 -29.28 -21.89
N PRO A 591 49.84 -29.36 -22.70
CA PRO A 591 50.16 -28.54 -23.87
C PRO A 591 49.44 -29.04 -25.14
#